data_AF-A0A8B8KHX0-F1
#
_entry.id   AF-A0A8B8KHX0-F1
#
_cell.length_a   1.000
_cell.length_b   1.000
_cell.length_c   1.000
_cell.angle_alpha   90.00
_cell.angle_beta   90.00
_cell.angle_gamma   90.00
#
_symmetry.space_group_name_H-M   'P 1'
#
loop_
_entity.id
_entity.type
_entity.pdbx_description
1 polymer ?
#
loop_
_entity_poly.entity_id
_entity_poly.type
_entity_poly.pdbx_seq_one_letter_code
_entity_poly.pdbx_strand_id
1 'polypeptide(L)'
;MSAAVSTTKDVPYNAHLDEELKNKGTNKVVGEPHQLPYSDDAEEIEQEEEEHPKLELDLGPQFSLKEQLEKDKDDESLRKWKEQLLGSIDMSAIGENKDPEVKIVSLTITCPGRPDLILPIPFTGDSKKSIFTLKEGSQYRLKFSFTVSNNIVSGLKYSNVVWKTGVRVDNTKKMLGTYSPRQEPYTYELEDDTTPSGLFARGTYSARTKFVDDDRKCYLDTSYHFEIQKNWPTHI
;
A
#
# COMPACT_ATOMS: atom_id res chain seq x y z
N MET A 1 -46.92 -39.29 -7.61
CA MET A 1 -46.86 -39.81 -6.23
C MET A 1 -45.77 -39.05 -5.50
N SER A 2 -46.12 -38.49 -4.33
CA SER A 2 -45.26 -37.90 -3.26
C SER A 2 -44.44 -36.65 -3.63
N ALA A 3 -44.72 -35.41 -3.21
CA ALA A 3 -44.95 -34.80 -1.88
C ALA A 3 -43.70 -34.81 -0.96
N ALA A 4 -43.02 -33.65 -0.83
CA ALA A 4 -42.87 -32.79 0.37
C ALA A 4 -41.69 -33.23 1.28
N VAL A 5 -40.91 -32.42 2.02
CA VAL A 5 -41.16 -31.27 2.91
C VAL A 5 -39.84 -30.50 3.18
N SER A 6 -39.97 -29.21 3.47
CA SER A 6 -38.96 -28.25 3.97
C SER A 6 -38.61 -28.42 5.45
N THR A 7 -37.38 -28.13 5.88
CA THR A 7 -37.10 -27.62 7.24
C THR A 7 -35.80 -26.82 7.31
N THR A 8 -35.95 -25.55 7.68
CA THR A 8 -34.95 -24.66 8.28
C THR A 8 -34.68 -25.05 9.75
N LYS A 9 -33.47 -24.78 10.26
CA LYS A 9 -33.20 -24.71 11.71
C LYS A 9 -32.23 -23.57 12.03
N ASP A 10 -32.79 -22.56 12.67
CA ASP A 10 -32.13 -21.52 13.45
C ASP A 10 -31.50 -22.10 14.73
N VAL A 11 -30.40 -21.51 15.21
CA VAL A 11 -29.88 -21.71 16.57
C VAL A 11 -29.49 -20.34 17.17
N PRO A 12 -29.83 -20.04 18.44
CA PRO A 12 -30.15 -18.69 18.88
C PRO A 12 -29.04 -17.97 19.67
N TYR A 13 -29.23 -16.65 19.74
CA TYR A 13 -28.54 -15.64 20.55
C TYR A 13 -28.82 -15.86 22.05
N ASN A 14 -27.77 -15.86 22.90
CA ASN A 14 -27.90 -15.93 24.36
C ASN A 14 -27.53 -14.58 24.99
N ALA A 15 -28.53 -13.91 25.56
CA ALA A 15 -28.39 -12.75 26.42
C ALA A 15 -28.82 -13.14 27.84
N HIS A 16 -27.86 -13.34 28.75
CA HIS A 16 -28.08 -13.25 30.19
C HIS A 16 -26.73 -13.33 30.91
N LEU A 17 -26.31 -12.25 31.55
CA LEU A 17 -25.52 -12.21 32.78
C LEU A 17 -25.23 -10.74 33.12
N ASP A 18 -26.23 -10.10 33.72
CA ASP A 18 -26.03 -8.92 34.55
C ASP A 18 -26.69 -9.17 35.92
N GLU A 19 -26.07 -8.57 36.94
CA GLU A 19 -26.42 -8.52 38.37
C GLU A 19 -26.19 -9.79 39.21
N GLU A 20 -25.07 -9.82 39.94
CA GLU A 20 -25.06 -9.40 41.35
C GLU A 20 -23.63 -9.49 41.91
N LEU A 21 -23.07 -8.36 42.34
CA LEU A 21 -22.22 -8.21 43.54
C LEU A 21 -21.95 -6.71 43.76
N LYS A 22 -22.95 -6.01 44.31
CA LYS A 22 -22.72 -4.79 45.11
C LYS A 22 -22.32 -5.27 46.51
N ASN A 23 -21.20 -4.81 47.07
CA ASN A 23 -21.17 -3.66 47.99
C ASN A 23 -19.88 -3.60 48.85
N LYS A 24 -19.60 -2.37 49.34
CA LYS A 24 -18.52 -1.87 50.23
C LYS A 24 -17.29 -1.34 49.47
N GLY A 25 -16.93 -0.06 49.57
CA GLY A 25 -17.44 1.03 50.38
C GLY A 25 -16.83 2.38 50.00
N THR A 26 -17.54 3.42 50.42
CA THR A 26 -17.33 4.86 50.34
C THR A 26 -15.92 5.39 50.66
N ASN A 27 -15.48 6.40 49.90
CA ASN A 27 -15.16 7.73 50.45
C ASN A 27 -15.16 8.84 49.39
N LYS A 28 -15.83 9.95 49.75
CA LYS A 28 -15.93 11.24 49.02
C LYS A 28 -14.64 12.05 49.16
N VAL A 29 -14.21 12.74 48.10
CA VAL A 29 -13.79 14.17 48.14
C VAL A 29 -14.13 14.83 46.79
N VAL A 30 -14.65 16.06 46.85
CA VAL A 30 -15.11 16.95 45.78
C VAL A 30 -13.97 17.87 45.31
N GLY A 31 -13.91 18.21 44.01
CA GLY A 31 -13.09 19.31 43.47
C GLY A 31 -13.20 19.45 41.94
N GLU A 32 -13.49 20.66 41.46
CA GLU A 32 -13.88 21.10 40.11
C GLU A 32 -12.82 21.00 38.96
N PRO A 33 -13.21 21.23 37.68
CA PRO A 33 -12.52 20.72 36.49
C PRO A 33 -11.60 21.76 35.85
N HIS A 34 -10.37 21.41 35.44
CA HIS A 34 -9.62 22.21 34.46
C HIS A 34 -8.56 21.39 33.70
N GLN A 35 -8.63 21.55 32.37
CA GLN A 35 -7.55 21.57 31.36
C GLN A 35 -6.67 20.33 31.11
N LEU A 36 -6.87 19.77 29.91
CA LEU A 36 -5.89 19.04 29.12
C LEU A 36 -4.57 19.81 29.00
N PRO A 37 -3.44 19.09 29.01
CA PRO A 37 -2.38 19.32 28.05
C PRO A 37 -2.32 18.14 27.09
N TYR A 38 -2.58 18.43 25.81
CA TYR A 38 -2.14 17.62 24.68
C TYR A 38 -0.63 17.40 24.83
N SER A 39 -0.22 16.15 24.96
CA SER A 39 1.15 15.70 24.68
C SER A 39 1.05 14.80 23.45
N ASP A 40 1.37 15.44 22.33
CA ASP A 40 1.76 14.87 21.05
C ASP A 40 3.13 14.24 21.28
N ASP A 41 3.20 12.91 21.41
CA ASP A 41 4.39 12.07 21.26
C ASP A 41 3.95 10.60 21.44
N ALA A 42 3.11 10.14 20.50
CA ALA A 42 2.94 8.71 20.28
C ALA A 42 4.03 8.27 19.30
N GLU A 43 5.26 8.10 19.78
CA GLU A 43 6.14 7.09 19.22
C GLU A 43 5.54 5.72 19.59
N GLU A 44 4.49 5.33 18.87
CA GLU A 44 3.95 3.97 18.94
C GLU A 44 4.95 3.05 18.28
N ILE A 45 5.60 2.26 19.15
CA ILE A 45 6.42 1.09 18.87
C ILE A 45 5.80 0.32 17.70
N GLU A 46 6.47 0.31 16.55
CA GLU A 46 6.20 -0.61 15.45
C GLU A 46 6.41 -2.04 16.01
N GLN A 47 5.36 -2.66 16.55
CA GLN A 47 5.30 -4.10 16.68
C GLN A 47 5.18 -4.63 15.26
N GLU A 48 6.32 -4.91 14.64
CA GLU A 48 6.40 -5.81 13.50
C GLU A 48 5.70 -7.11 13.94
N GLU A 49 4.44 -7.29 13.52
CA GLU A 49 3.77 -8.58 13.58
C GLU A 49 4.75 -9.59 12.99
N GLU A 50 5.22 -10.53 13.82
CA GLU A 50 6.20 -11.55 13.45
C GLU A 50 5.74 -12.21 12.13
N GLU A 51 6.36 -11.79 11.01
CA GLU A 51 6.21 -12.48 9.74
C GLU A 51 6.69 -13.91 9.98
N HIS A 52 5.81 -14.89 9.75
CA HIS A 52 6.17 -16.30 9.63
C HIS A 52 7.54 -16.45 8.96
N PRO A 53 8.42 -17.37 9.42
CA PRO A 53 9.81 -17.42 8.99
C PRO A 53 9.87 -17.40 7.47
N LYS A 54 10.22 -16.21 6.95
CA LYS A 54 10.34 -15.95 5.54
C LYS A 54 11.44 -16.89 5.08
N LEU A 55 11.12 -17.83 4.21
CA LEU A 55 12.15 -18.59 3.52
C LEU A 55 13.06 -17.56 2.86
N GLU A 56 14.25 -17.34 3.45
CA GLU A 56 15.25 -16.45 2.87
C GLU A 56 15.68 -17.11 1.56
N LEU A 57 15.09 -16.61 0.46
CA LEU A 57 15.49 -16.98 -0.88
C LEU A 57 16.91 -16.45 -1.08
N ASP A 58 17.84 -17.38 -1.33
CA ASP A 58 19.18 -17.02 -1.78
C ASP A 58 19.08 -16.50 -3.22
N LEU A 59 19.24 -15.19 -3.38
CA LEU A 59 19.15 -14.49 -4.66
C LEU A 59 20.40 -14.69 -5.53
N GLY A 60 21.48 -15.24 -4.96
CA GLY A 60 22.77 -15.35 -5.62
C GLY A 60 23.49 -14.00 -5.79
N PRO A 61 24.62 -13.99 -6.51
CA PRO A 61 25.43 -12.78 -6.68
C PRO A 61 24.78 -11.79 -7.66
N GLN A 62 24.83 -10.50 -7.32
CA GLN A 62 24.35 -9.40 -8.14
C GLN A 62 25.32 -9.12 -9.31
N PHE A 63 24.78 -9.04 -10.52
CA PHE A 63 25.49 -8.67 -11.75
C PHE A 63 24.88 -7.41 -12.36
N SER A 64 25.70 -6.62 -13.03
CA SER A 64 25.16 -5.54 -13.87
C SER A 64 24.56 -6.13 -15.15
N LEU A 65 23.53 -5.47 -15.68
CA LEU A 65 22.92 -5.86 -16.95
C LEU A 65 23.95 -5.91 -18.09
N LYS A 66 24.90 -4.97 -18.08
CA LYS A 66 26.01 -4.91 -19.05
C LYS A 66 26.93 -6.13 -18.94
N GLU A 67 27.35 -6.51 -17.74
CA GLU A 67 28.15 -7.72 -17.52
C GLU A 67 27.43 -8.97 -18.03
N GLN A 68 26.12 -9.06 -17.79
CA GLN A 68 25.32 -10.20 -18.23
C GLN A 68 25.20 -10.24 -19.76
N LEU A 69 25.01 -9.10 -20.43
CA LEU A 69 24.93 -9.03 -21.88
C LEU A 69 26.28 -9.37 -22.55
N GLU A 70 27.39 -8.92 -21.99
CA GLU A 70 28.74 -9.20 -22.53
C GLU A 70 29.12 -10.68 -22.43
N LYS A 71 28.75 -11.36 -21.32
CA LYS A 71 29.03 -12.79 -21.13
C LYS A 71 28.39 -13.69 -22.19
N ASP A 72 27.21 -13.32 -22.66
CA ASP A 72 26.39 -14.16 -23.54
C ASP A 72 26.42 -13.66 -25.00
N LYS A 73 27.37 -12.78 -25.35
CA LYS A 73 27.46 -12.17 -26.69
C LYS A 73 27.69 -13.17 -27.82
N ASP A 74 28.41 -14.25 -27.52
CA ASP A 74 28.81 -15.27 -28.49
C ASP A 74 27.75 -16.39 -28.62
N ASP A 75 26.69 -16.36 -27.79
CA ASP A 75 25.56 -17.30 -27.84
C ASP A 75 24.34 -16.64 -28.49
N GLU A 76 24.07 -17.04 -29.75
CA GLU A 76 22.95 -16.51 -30.53
C GLU A 76 21.58 -16.77 -29.85
N SER A 77 21.43 -17.93 -29.20
CA SER A 77 20.15 -18.33 -28.59
C SER A 77 19.85 -17.49 -27.34
N LEU A 78 20.85 -17.29 -26.48
CA LEU A 78 20.73 -16.45 -25.30
C LEU A 78 20.54 -14.98 -25.67
N ARG A 79 21.24 -14.49 -26.71
CA ARG A 79 21.06 -13.12 -27.19
C ARG A 79 19.63 -12.87 -27.67
N LYS A 80 19.07 -13.75 -28.50
CA LYS A 80 17.68 -13.65 -28.96
C LYS A 80 16.68 -13.71 -27.81
N TRP A 81 16.90 -14.60 -26.86
CA TRP A 81 16.04 -14.72 -25.68
C TRP A 81 16.05 -13.46 -24.81
N LYS A 82 17.22 -12.85 -24.59
CA LYS A 82 17.34 -11.58 -23.85
C LYS A 82 16.72 -10.41 -24.59
N GLU A 83 16.90 -10.33 -25.90
CA GLU A 83 16.24 -9.31 -26.74
C GLU A 83 14.71 -9.42 -26.63
N GLN A 84 14.15 -10.63 -26.54
CA GLN A 84 12.71 -10.82 -26.34
C GLN A 84 12.23 -10.36 -24.95
N LEU A 85 13.02 -10.59 -23.89
CA LEU A 85 12.64 -10.22 -22.53
C LEU A 85 12.83 -8.73 -22.24
N LEU A 86 13.94 -8.17 -22.70
CA LEU A 86 14.37 -6.84 -22.33
C LEU A 86 13.95 -5.78 -23.36
N GLY A 87 13.54 -6.22 -24.55
CA GLY A 87 13.25 -5.36 -25.70
C GLY A 87 14.51 -4.70 -26.25
N SER A 88 14.31 -3.60 -26.98
CA SER A 88 15.41 -2.75 -27.45
C SER A 88 15.93 -1.90 -26.30
N ILE A 89 16.91 -2.41 -25.55
CA ILE A 89 17.54 -1.64 -24.48
C ILE A 89 18.56 -0.68 -25.09
N ASP A 90 18.49 0.58 -24.68
CA ASP A 90 19.53 1.55 -24.97
C ASP A 90 20.76 1.25 -24.11
N MET A 91 21.79 0.65 -24.72
CA MET A 91 23.06 0.34 -24.06
C MET A 91 23.76 1.57 -23.47
N SER A 92 23.44 2.79 -23.92
CA SER A 92 23.97 4.02 -23.35
C SER A 92 23.31 4.42 -22.03
N ALA A 93 22.09 3.94 -21.78
CA ALA A 93 21.35 4.13 -20.53
C ALA A 93 21.64 3.03 -19.48
N ILE A 94 22.33 1.95 -19.89
CA ILE A 94 22.77 0.87 -18.99
C ILE A 94 24.19 1.20 -18.51
N GLY A 95 24.29 1.76 -17.31
CA GLY A 95 25.59 1.98 -16.65
C GLY A 95 26.28 0.67 -16.25
N GLU A 96 27.52 0.78 -15.77
CA GLU A 96 28.22 -0.34 -15.09
C GLU A 96 27.71 -0.57 -13.66
N ASN A 97 26.73 0.23 -13.22
CA ASN A 97 26.17 0.16 -11.89
C ASN A 97 25.39 -1.15 -11.73
N LYS A 98 25.70 -1.89 -10.66
CA LYS A 98 24.98 -3.11 -10.29
C LYS A 98 23.62 -2.78 -9.68
N ASP A 99 23.45 -1.58 -9.14
CA ASP A 99 22.22 -1.21 -8.46
C ASP A 99 21.17 -0.68 -9.43
N PRO A 100 19.94 -1.24 -9.41
CA PRO A 100 18.82 -0.69 -10.14
C PRO A 100 18.43 0.66 -9.54
N GLU A 101 17.89 1.55 -10.36
CA GLU A 101 17.27 2.79 -9.92
C GLU A 101 15.81 2.80 -10.34
N VAL A 102 14.92 3.01 -9.37
CA VAL A 102 13.48 3.09 -9.60
C VAL A 102 13.00 4.44 -9.10
N LYS A 103 12.31 5.18 -9.96
CA LYS A 103 11.67 6.45 -9.61
C LYS A 103 10.17 6.29 -9.73
N ILE A 104 9.47 6.34 -8.59
CA ILE A 104 8.01 6.37 -8.59
C ILE A 104 7.56 7.78 -9.00
N VAL A 105 6.86 7.88 -10.13
CA VAL A 105 6.49 9.13 -10.77
C VAL A 105 5.14 9.64 -10.26
N SER A 106 4.15 8.77 -10.16
CA SER A 106 2.81 9.15 -9.70
C SER A 106 1.99 7.99 -9.15
N LEU A 107 1.02 8.35 -8.32
CA LEU A 107 -0.11 7.53 -7.92
C LEU A 107 -1.37 8.07 -8.60
N THR A 108 -2.03 7.25 -9.40
CA THR A 108 -3.32 7.57 -10.01
C THR A 108 -4.42 6.76 -9.33
N ILE A 109 -5.50 7.43 -8.95
CA ILE A 109 -6.70 6.82 -8.42
C ILE A 109 -7.79 6.91 -9.48
N THR A 110 -8.22 5.76 -9.98
CA THR A 110 -9.28 5.68 -10.99
C THR A 110 -10.58 5.28 -10.31
N CYS A 111 -11.66 6.04 -10.54
CA CYS A 111 -12.98 5.75 -10.01
C CYS A 111 -13.99 5.68 -11.17
N PRO A 112 -14.83 4.64 -11.27
CA PRO A 112 -15.81 4.55 -12.35
C PRO A 112 -16.70 5.80 -12.45
N GLY A 113 -16.81 6.35 -13.67
CA GLY A 113 -17.65 7.52 -13.96
C GLY A 113 -17.09 8.86 -13.49
N ARG A 114 -15.80 8.95 -13.10
CA ARG A 114 -15.13 10.20 -12.77
C ARG A 114 -13.76 10.30 -13.46
N PRO A 115 -13.23 11.51 -13.66
CA PRO A 115 -11.86 11.70 -14.10
C PRO A 115 -10.86 11.08 -13.11
N ASP A 116 -9.76 10.56 -13.65
CA ASP A 116 -8.64 10.07 -12.87
C ASP A 116 -8.06 11.17 -11.98
N LEU A 117 -7.80 10.83 -10.73
CA LEU A 117 -7.05 11.67 -9.81
C LEU A 117 -5.57 11.28 -9.89
N ILE A 118 -4.74 12.16 -10.45
CA ILE A 118 -3.30 11.92 -10.62
C ILE A 118 -2.53 12.70 -9.57
N LEU A 119 -1.75 11.98 -8.75
CA LEU A 119 -0.95 12.52 -7.66
C LEU A 119 0.53 12.34 -8.00
N PRO A 120 1.25 13.39 -8.45
CA PRO A 120 2.68 13.31 -8.69
C PRO A 120 3.46 13.03 -7.40
N ILE A 121 4.55 12.27 -7.50
CA ILE A 121 5.47 11.96 -6.39
C ILE A 121 6.80 12.68 -6.61
N PRO A 122 7.36 13.39 -5.60
CA PRO A 122 6.87 13.48 -4.22
C PRO A 122 5.55 14.25 -4.13
N PHE A 123 4.70 13.83 -3.20
CA PHE A 123 3.39 14.47 -2.99
C PHE A 123 3.57 15.95 -2.66
N THR A 124 2.92 16.81 -3.43
CA THR A 124 2.98 18.26 -3.23
C THR A 124 1.92 18.69 -2.22
N GLY A 125 2.32 19.41 -1.17
CA GLY A 125 1.39 19.99 -0.19
C GLY A 125 1.96 20.00 1.22
N ASP A 126 1.21 20.60 2.15
CA ASP A 126 1.55 20.51 3.58
C ASP A 126 1.41 19.05 4.03
N SER A 127 2.45 18.50 4.67
CA SER A 127 2.50 17.07 5.07
C SER A 127 1.33 16.62 5.95
N LYS A 128 0.66 17.56 6.64
CA LYS A 128 -0.50 17.32 7.51
C LYS A 128 -1.86 17.54 6.84
N LYS A 129 -1.91 18.04 5.60
CA LYS A 129 -3.18 18.25 4.88
C LYS A 129 -3.51 17.03 4.01
N SER A 130 -4.81 16.74 3.92
CA SER A 130 -5.30 15.74 2.97
C SER A 130 -4.97 16.17 1.54
N ILE A 131 -4.24 15.33 0.82
CA ILE A 131 -3.86 15.59 -0.58
C ILE A 131 -4.97 15.18 -1.56
N PHE A 132 -5.95 14.40 -1.10
CA PHE A 132 -7.17 14.09 -1.85
C PHE A 132 -8.33 13.65 -0.95
N THR A 133 -9.51 13.56 -1.57
CA THR A 133 -10.75 13.12 -0.92
C THR A 133 -11.46 12.08 -1.77
N LEU A 134 -11.87 10.97 -1.16
CA LEU A 134 -12.71 9.94 -1.75
C LEU A 134 -14.12 9.96 -1.16
N LYS A 135 -15.11 9.57 -1.97
CA LYS A 135 -16.45 9.30 -1.46
C LYS A 135 -16.48 7.90 -0.83
N GLU A 136 -17.19 7.77 0.27
CA GLU A 136 -17.46 6.48 0.92
C GLU A 136 -18.19 5.49 -0.01
N GLY A 137 -17.96 4.19 0.18
CA GLY A 137 -18.61 3.12 -0.60
C GLY A 137 -18.35 3.19 -2.11
N SER A 138 -17.28 3.88 -2.53
CA SER A 138 -16.93 4.04 -3.94
C SER A 138 -15.86 3.04 -4.34
N GLN A 139 -16.07 2.40 -5.49
CA GLN A 139 -15.05 1.56 -6.11
C GLN A 139 -13.92 2.43 -6.64
N TYR A 140 -12.69 1.97 -6.43
CA TYR A 140 -11.49 2.63 -6.90
C TYR A 140 -10.43 1.60 -7.28
N ARG A 141 -9.47 2.03 -8.10
CA ARG A 141 -8.25 1.28 -8.40
C ARG A 141 -7.06 2.22 -8.27
N LEU A 142 -5.97 1.70 -7.71
CA LEU A 142 -4.70 2.41 -7.66
C LEU A 142 -3.84 1.98 -8.83
N LYS A 143 -3.22 2.97 -9.47
CA LYS A 143 -2.32 2.80 -10.60
C LYS A 143 -1.03 3.56 -10.35
N PHE A 144 0.10 2.87 -10.31
CA PHE A 144 1.41 3.49 -10.14
C PHE A 144 2.06 3.70 -11.49
N SER A 145 2.70 4.86 -11.68
CA SER A 145 3.65 5.06 -12.77
C SER A 145 5.06 5.20 -12.21
N PHE A 146 6.02 4.48 -12.80
CA PHE A 146 7.42 4.52 -12.35
C PHE A 146 8.39 4.23 -13.49
N THR A 147 9.61 4.74 -13.40
CA THR A 147 10.69 4.47 -14.36
C THR A 147 11.75 3.58 -13.71
N VAL A 148 12.41 2.76 -14.53
CA VAL A 148 13.54 1.91 -14.12
C VAL A 148 14.74 2.25 -14.99
N SER A 149 15.89 2.46 -14.36
CA SER A 149 17.17 2.76 -15.00
C SER A 149 18.32 1.97 -14.39
N ASN A 150 19.49 2.03 -15.06
CA ASN A 150 20.75 1.38 -14.68
C ASN A 150 20.74 -0.15 -14.77
N ASN A 151 19.91 -0.85 -13.99
CA ASN A 151 19.85 -2.30 -13.95
C ASN A 151 18.41 -2.83 -13.81
N ILE A 152 18.23 -4.13 -13.98
CA ILE A 152 16.95 -4.81 -13.72
C ILE A 152 16.63 -4.72 -12.24
N VAL A 153 15.42 -4.27 -11.90
CA VAL A 153 14.89 -4.38 -10.53
C VAL A 153 14.16 -5.71 -10.38
N SER A 154 14.61 -6.55 -9.45
CA SER A 154 14.05 -7.89 -9.20
C SER A 154 13.12 -7.86 -8.00
N GLY A 155 11.89 -8.34 -8.19
CA GLY A 155 10.93 -8.48 -7.10
C GLY A 155 10.55 -7.15 -6.43
N LEU A 156 10.29 -6.12 -7.23
CA LEU A 156 9.75 -4.86 -6.73
C LEU A 156 8.42 -5.12 -6.01
N LYS A 157 8.36 -4.73 -4.74
CA LYS A 157 7.22 -4.89 -3.85
C LYS A 157 6.68 -3.53 -3.45
N TYR A 158 5.36 -3.45 -3.43
CA TYR A 158 4.59 -2.36 -2.86
C TYR A 158 4.08 -2.76 -1.49
N SER A 159 4.17 -1.85 -0.53
CA SER A 159 3.46 -1.96 0.74
C SER A 159 2.79 -0.65 1.09
N ASN A 160 1.60 -0.75 1.69
CA ASN A 160 0.82 0.39 2.11
C ASN A 160 0.08 0.07 3.39
N VAL A 161 0.33 0.89 4.41
CA VAL A 161 -0.36 0.79 5.69
C VAL A 161 -1.22 2.03 5.84
N VAL A 162 -2.46 1.85 6.26
CA VAL A 162 -3.43 2.93 6.43
C VAL A 162 -3.89 2.98 7.88
N TRP A 163 -3.95 4.18 8.45
CA TRP A 163 -4.43 4.44 9.79
C TRP A 163 -5.59 5.42 9.78
N LYS A 164 -6.48 5.24 10.76
CA LYS A 164 -7.56 6.16 11.08
C LYS A 164 -7.50 6.47 12.57
N THR A 165 -7.30 7.74 12.91
CA THR A 165 -7.26 8.20 14.31
C THR A 165 -6.22 7.40 15.13
N GLY A 166 -5.02 7.19 14.57
CA GLY A 166 -3.93 6.43 15.20
C GLY A 166 -4.06 4.91 15.06
N VAL A 167 -5.25 4.36 14.80
CA VAL A 167 -5.44 2.92 14.69
C VAL A 167 -5.17 2.45 13.26
N ARG A 168 -4.34 1.41 13.09
CA ARG A 168 -4.12 0.74 11.80
C ARG A 168 -5.41 0.06 11.34
N VAL A 169 -5.90 0.41 10.15
CA VAL A 169 -7.15 -0.08 9.56
C VAL A 169 -6.95 -0.89 8.28
N ASP A 170 -5.81 -0.72 7.60
CA ASP A 170 -5.45 -1.55 6.45
C ASP A 170 -3.93 -1.78 6.40
N ASN A 171 -3.51 -2.91 5.82
CA ASN A 171 -2.13 -3.20 5.47
C ASN A 171 -2.09 -4.09 4.23
N THR A 172 -1.67 -3.48 3.13
CA THR A 172 -1.55 -4.12 1.83
C THR A 172 -0.07 -4.36 1.52
N LYS A 173 0.29 -5.58 1.11
CA LYS A 173 1.61 -5.94 0.55
C LYS A 173 1.38 -6.64 -0.79
N LYS A 174 2.02 -6.17 -1.86
CA LYS A 174 1.89 -6.73 -3.21
C LYS A 174 3.25 -6.82 -3.90
N MET A 175 3.55 -8.00 -4.45
CA MET A 175 4.67 -8.19 -5.38
C MET A 175 4.26 -7.64 -6.74
N LEU A 176 4.94 -6.61 -7.24
CA LEU A 176 4.67 -6.00 -8.55
C LEU A 176 5.39 -6.77 -9.66
N GLY A 177 6.63 -7.21 -9.40
CA GLY A 177 7.38 -8.10 -10.27
C GLY A 177 8.79 -7.59 -10.58
N THR A 178 9.32 -8.02 -11.71
CA THR A 178 10.67 -7.69 -12.19
C THR A 178 10.56 -6.78 -13.40
N TYR A 179 11.38 -5.72 -13.43
CA TYR A 179 11.31 -4.71 -14.47
C TYR A 179 12.70 -4.38 -15.01
N SER A 180 12.83 -4.34 -16.34
CA SER A 180 14.06 -3.94 -17.01
C SER A 180 14.16 -2.42 -17.15
N PRO A 181 15.38 -1.87 -17.30
CA PRO A 181 15.56 -0.47 -17.67
C PRO A 181 14.87 -0.14 -19.00
N ARG A 182 14.09 0.94 -19.04
CA ARG A 182 13.52 1.49 -20.27
C ARG A 182 13.21 2.98 -20.14
N GLN A 183 13.10 3.68 -21.27
CA GLN A 183 12.81 5.13 -21.28
C GLN A 183 11.36 5.44 -20.88
N GLU A 184 10.39 4.65 -21.37
CA GLU A 184 8.98 4.87 -21.07
C GLU A 184 8.60 4.38 -19.67
N PRO A 185 7.82 5.14 -18.88
CA PRO A 185 7.37 4.68 -17.58
C PRO A 185 6.58 3.37 -17.64
N TYR A 186 6.82 2.49 -16.68
CA TYR A 186 5.93 1.37 -16.35
C TYR A 186 4.65 1.87 -15.71
N THR A 187 3.60 1.08 -15.88
CA THR A 187 2.32 1.27 -15.21
C THR A 187 1.95 -0.05 -14.54
N TYR A 188 1.59 0.00 -13.27
CA TYR A 188 1.05 -1.15 -12.54
C TYR A 188 -0.30 -0.77 -11.94
N GLU A 189 -1.32 -1.58 -12.20
CA GLU A 189 -2.66 -1.42 -11.63
C GLU A 189 -2.90 -2.48 -10.55
N LEU A 190 -3.34 -2.04 -9.37
CA LEU A 190 -3.82 -2.93 -8.33
C LEU A 190 -5.21 -3.50 -8.69
N GLU A 191 -5.67 -4.47 -7.91
CA GLU A 191 -7.05 -4.97 -7.97
C GLU A 191 -8.05 -3.88 -7.57
N ASP A 192 -9.31 -4.02 -8.00
CA ASP A 192 -10.39 -3.12 -7.60
C ASP A 192 -10.67 -3.23 -6.10
N ASP A 193 -10.86 -2.10 -5.45
CA ASP A 193 -11.18 -2.02 -4.02
C ASP A 193 -12.32 -1.00 -3.79
N THR A 194 -12.90 -1.00 -2.59
CA THR A 194 -14.03 -0.15 -2.22
C THR A 194 -13.74 0.60 -0.93
N THR A 195 -13.92 1.93 -0.96
CA THR A 195 -13.77 2.74 0.24
C THR A 195 -14.78 2.33 1.33
N PRO A 196 -14.40 2.34 2.62
CA PRO A 196 -15.32 2.02 3.69
C PRO A 196 -16.49 3.02 3.73
N SER A 197 -17.61 2.62 4.33
CA SER A 197 -18.83 3.44 4.39
C SER A 197 -19.45 3.51 5.77
N GLY A 198 -20.23 4.56 6.00
CA GLY A 198 -20.90 4.82 7.27
C GLY A 198 -20.26 5.96 8.05
N LEU A 199 -20.99 6.45 9.06
CA LEU A 199 -20.59 7.64 9.82
C LEU A 199 -19.18 7.52 10.42
N PHE A 200 -18.81 6.31 10.89
CA PHE A 200 -17.50 6.05 11.48
C PHE A 200 -16.37 5.84 10.47
N ALA A 201 -16.68 5.56 9.20
CA ALA A 201 -15.69 5.43 8.14
C ALA A 201 -15.28 6.80 7.56
N ARG A 202 -16.09 7.83 7.75
CA ARG A 202 -15.79 9.17 7.25
C ARG A 202 -14.70 9.84 8.09
N GLY A 203 -13.97 10.76 7.48
CA GLY A 203 -12.92 11.57 8.10
C GLY A 203 -11.54 11.34 7.49
N THR A 204 -10.52 11.81 8.20
CA THR A 204 -9.13 11.81 7.75
C THR A 204 -8.44 10.48 8.07
N TYR A 205 -7.62 10.05 7.11
CA TYR A 205 -6.76 8.89 7.17
C TYR A 205 -5.31 9.34 6.92
N SER A 206 -4.37 8.62 7.51
CA SER A 206 -2.97 8.67 7.11
C SER A 206 -2.59 7.35 6.45
N ALA A 207 -1.70 7.41 5.47
CA ALA A 207 -1.14 6.24 4.82
C ALA A 207 0.37 6.37 4.71
N ARG A 208 1.08 5.25 4.77
CA ARG A 208 2.52 5.15 4.49
C ARG A 208 2.70 4.13 3.39
N THR A 209 3.25 4.59 2.27
CA THR A 209 3.50 3.79 1.08
C THR A 209 5.00 3.59 0.93
N LYS A 210 5.40 2.34 0.63
CA LYS A 210 6.79 1.96 0.50
C LYS A 210 7.02 1.00 -0.68
N PHE A 211 8.12 1.23 -1.41
CA PHE A 211 8.57 0.41 -2.53
C PHE A 211 9.97 -0.14 -2.25
N VAL A 212 10.11 -1.47 -2.27
CA VAL A 212 11.35 -2.19 -1.94
C VAL A 212 11.53 -3.38 -2.88
N ASP A 213 12.75 -3.72 -3.28
CA ASP A 213 13.04 -4.92 -4.07
C ASP A 213 13.46 -6.14 -3.23
N ASP A 214 13.87 -7.22 -3.89
CA ASP A 214 14.40 -8.42 -3.24
C ASP A 214 15.75 -8.17 -2.54
N ASP A 215 16.56 -7.23 -3.05
CA ASP A 215 17.85 -6.81 -2.46
C ASP A 215 17.69 -5.87 -1.25
N ARG A 216 16.44 -5.60 -0.83
CA ARG A 216 16.05 -4.71 0.27
C ARG A 216 16.36 -3.23 0.02
N LYS A 217 16.63 -2.83 -1.22
CA LYS A 217 16.78 -1.44 -1.60
C LYS A 217 15.41 -0.75 -1.57
N CYS A 218 15.33 0.34 -0.80
CA CYS A 218 14.13 1.15 -0.71
C CYS A 218 14.17 2.29 -1.74
N TYR A 219 13.14 2.38 -2.57
CA TYR A 219 13.04 3.39 -3.65
C TYR A 219 12.09 4.54 -3.31
N LEU A 220 11.09 4.26 -2.48
CA LEU A 220 10.17 5.26 -1.95
C LEU A 220 9.72 4.79 -0.58
N ASP A 221 9.72 5.68 0.39
CA ASP A 221 9.06 5.53 1.69
C ASP A 221 8.49 6.90 2.05
N THR A 222 7.17 7.04 1.96
CA THR A 222 6.51 8.33 2.14
C THR A 222 5.14 8.17 2.75
N SER A 223 4.73 9.19 3.51
CA SER A 223 3.42 9.26 4.13
C SER A 223 2.58 10.38 3.53
N TYR A 224 1.27 10.14 3.45
CA TYR A 224 0.30 11.12 2.98
C TYR A 224 -1.01 11.01 3.75
N HIS A 225 -1.80 12.07 3.71
CA HIS A 225 -3.13 12.12 4.31
C HIS A 225 -4.19 12.18 3.24
N PHE A 226 -5.35 11.57 3.48
CA PHE A 226 -6.50 11.66 2.61
C PHE A 226 -7.79 11.65 3.43
N GLU A 227 -8.90 12.00 2.80
CA GLU A 227 -10.20 12.04 3.48
C GLU A 227 -11.23 11.14 2.81
N ILE A 228 -12.08 10.49 3.59
CA ILE A 228 -13.28 9.83 3.10
C ILE A 228 -14.51 10.65 3.53
N GLN A 229 -15.31 11.07 2.57
CA GLN A 229 -16.51 11.89 2.78
C GLN A 229 -17.77 11.19 2.28
N LYS A 230 -18.95 11.67 2.73
CA LYS A 230 -20.25 11.15 2.27
C LYS A 230 -20.47 11.36 0.78
N ASN A 231 -20.03 12.51 0.28
CA ASN A 231 -20.17 12.92 -1.12
C ASN A 231 -18.79 13.25 -1.67
N TRP A 232 -18.68 13.23 -2.99
CA TRP A 232 -17.49 13.74 -3.65
C TRP A 232 -17.34 15.25 -3.44
N PRO A 233 -16.10 15.79 -3.46
CA PRO A 233 -15.88 17.23 -3.50
C PRO A 233 -16.63 17.83 -4.69
N THR A 234 -17.44 18.84 -4.42
CA THR A 234 -18.02 19.69 -5.47
C THR A 234 -16.93 20.64 -5.95
N HIS A 235 -16.62 20.62 -7.24
CA HIS A 235 -15.86 21.71 -7.84
C HIS A 235 -16.70 22.98 -7.69
N ILE A 236 -16.19 23.95 -6.93
CA ILE A 236 -16.70 25.33 -6.91
C ILE A 236 -15.98 26.09 -8.03
#